data_AF-A0A519Z1R0-F1
#
_entry.id   AF-A0A519Z1R0-F1
#
_cell.length_a   1.000
_cell.length_b   1.000
_cell.length_c   1.000
_cell.angle_alpha   90.00
_cell.angle_beta   90.00
_cell.angle_gamma   90.00
#
_symmetry.space_group_name_H-M   'P 1'
#
loop_
_entity.id
_entity.type
_entity.pdbx_description
1 polymer ?
#
loop_
_entity_poly.entity_id
_entity_poly.type
_entity_poly.pdbx_seq_one_letter_code
_entity_poly.pdbx_strand_id
1 'polypeptide(L)'
;MKPETIAIHAGNLFKASTNDVTSPINLSTTFLRNEEGGYSGGHMYSRVSNPNRSNLEKTIADLEHGVEACAFSSGNTAGMSLFQALKPGSHIIAPDDMYWGFKKQLMSIFAETLEFDFIDLTDLSL
;
A
#
# COMPACT_ATOMS: atom_id res chain seq x y z
N MET A 1 2.47 -14.80 -16.42
CA MET A 1 3.87 -15.10 -16.03
C MET A 1 3.85 -15.93 -14.75
N LYS A 2 4.88 -16.73 -14.47
CA LYS A 2 4.98 -17.43 -13.17
C LYS A 2 5.33 -16.42 -12.06
N PRO A 3 4.97 -16.67 -10.79
CA PRO A 3 5.25 -15.76 -9.68
C PRO A 3 6.72 -15.35 -9.56
N GLU A 4 7.65 -16.29 -9.79
CA GLU A 4 9.09 -16.03 -9.72
C GLU A 4 9.55 -15.08 -10.83
N THR A 5 8.92 -15.16 -12.01
CA THR A 5 9.16 -14.23 -13.12
C THR A 5 8.61 -12.84 -12.81
N ILE A 6 7.42 -12.77 -12.21
CA ILE A 6 6.80 -11.50 -11.80
C ILE A 6 7.68 -10.80 -10.76
N ALA A 7 8.15 -11.52 -9.75
CA ALA A 7 8.99 -10.98 -8.68
C ALA A 7 10.29 -10.33 -9.18
N ILE A 8 10.80 -10.75 -10.35
CA ILE A 8 12.01 -10.20 -10.96
C ILE A 8 11.68 -9.08 -11.96
N HIS A 9 10.58 -9.18 -12.71
CA HIS A 9 10.37 -8.36 -13.91
C HIS A 9 9.23 -7.34 -13.82
N ALA A 10 8.23 -7.54 -12.97
CA ALA A 10 6.99 -6.74 -12.99
C ALA A 10 7.18 -5.25 -12.69
N GLY A 11 8.07 -4.93 -11.75
CA GLY A 11 8.35 -3.55 -11.32
C GLY A 11 9.43 -2.84 -12.11
N ASN A 12 9.98 -3.43 -13.18
CA ASN A 12 11.03 -2.79 -13.99
C ASN A 12 10.44 -1.75 -14.97
N LEU A 13 9.66 -0.81 -14.43
CA LEU A 13 8.95 0.23 -15.18
C LEU A 13 9.87 1.40 -15.58
N PHE A 14 10.99 1.56 -14.88
CA PHE A 14 11.87 2.70 -15.03
C PHE A 14 13.05 2.39 -15.94
N LYS A 15 13.20 3.18 -17.02
CA LYS A 15 14.39 3.16 -17.86
C LYS A 15 15.35 4.25 -17.40
N ALA A 16 16.40 3.85 -16.68
CA ALA A 16 17.45 4.77 -16.26
C ALA A 16 18.19 5.36 -17.48
N SER A 17 18.63 6.62 -17.39
CA SER A 17 19.41 7.29 -18.45
C SER A 17 20.75 6.59 -18.72
N THR A 18 21.25 5.86 -17.73
CA THR A 18 22.48 5.05 -17.74
C THR A 18 22.26 3.61 -18.23
N ASN A 19 21.02 3.18 -18.47
CA ASN A 19 20.64 1.79 -18.76
C ASN A 19 21.02 0.79 -17.64
N ASP A 20 20.94 1.23 -16.38
CA ASP A 20 21.12 0.34 -15.23
C ASP A 20 20.05 -0.77 -15.23
N VAL A 21 20.48 -2.02 -15.00
CA VAL A 21 19.56 -3.17 -14.89
C VAL A 21 18.71 -3.08 -13.63
N THR A 22 19.27 -2.54 -12.55
CA THR A 22 18.56 -2.25 -11.30
C THR A 22 18.14 -0.79 -11.26
N SER A 23 16.94 -0.51 -10.75
CA SER A 23 16.50 0.87 -10.58
C SER A 23 17.38 1.61 -9.55
N PRO A 24 17.85 2.85 -9.85
CA PRO A 24 18.57 3.66 -8.88
C PRO A 24 17.65 4.06 -7.71
N ILE A 25 18.21 4.28 -6.52
CA ILE A 25 17.46 4.76 -5.37
C ILE A 25 17.23 6.27 -5.50
N ASN A 26 15.98 6.67 -5.67
CA ASN A 26 15.57 8.06 -5.82
C ASN A 26 15.20 8.67 -4.46
N LEU A 27 16.15 9.41 -3.89
CA LEU A 27 16.01 10.11 -2.61
C LEU A 27 15.45 11.53 -2.74
N SER A 28 15.12 11.98 -3.96
CA SER A 28 14.55 13.31 -4.15
C SER A 28 13.17 13.42 -3.50
N THR A 29 12.90 14.56 -2.88
CA THR A 29 11.59 14.86 -2.28
C THR A 29 10.63 15.47 -3.29
N THR A 30 11.14 16.23 -4.26
CA THR A 30 10.39 16.92 -5.32
C THR A 30 11.03 16.67 -6.69
N PHE A 31 10.29 16.94 -7.75
CA PHE A 31 10.72 16.67 -9.12
C PHE A 31 10.62 17.93 -9.98
N LEU A 32 11.50 18.04 -10.97
CA LEU A 32 11.56 19.22 -11.84
C LEU A 32 10.33 19.27 -12.76
N ARG A 33 9.74 20.46 -12.89
CA ARG A 33 8.70 20.73 -13.88
C ARG A 33 9.33 20.97 -15.25
N ASN A 34 8.66 20.56 -16.32
CA ASN A 34 9.02 20.97 -17.68
C ASN A 34 8.63 22.44 -17.93
N GLU A 35 8.96 22.96 -19.11
CA GLU A 35 8.70 24.36 -19.49
C GLU A 35 7.20 24.74 -19.46
N GLU A 36 6.32 23.75 -19.64
CA GLU A 36 4.86 23.92 -19.59
C GLU A 36 4.30 23.81 -18.16
N GLY A 37 5.17 23.56 -17.17
CA GLY A 37 4.81 23.39 -15.77
C GLY A 37 4.34 21.99 -15.39
N GLY A 38 4.38 21.01 -16.30
CA GLY A 38 4.05 19.61 -16.06
C GLY A 38 5.21 18.80 -15.47
N TYR A 39 4.93 17.59 -15.00
CA TYR A 39 5.94 16.67 -14.46
C TYR A 39 6.23 15.57 -15.47
N SER A 40 7.20 15.80 -16.36
CA SER A 40 7.56 14.87 -17.45
C SER A 40 7.99 13.49 -16.95
N GLY A 41 8.57 13.42 -15.74
CA GLY A 41 8.91 12.16 -15.08
C GLY A 41 7.74 11.45 -14.38
N GLY A 42 6.52 11.97 -14.46
CA GLY A 42 5.31 11.39 -13.85
C GLY A 42 5.20 11.54 -12.32
N HIS A 43 6.23 12.06 -11.66
CA HIS A 43 6.25 12.27 -10.22
C HIS A 43 6.32 13.76 -9.88
N MET A 44 5.50 14.18 -8.91
CA MET A 44 5.43 15.57 -8.45
C MET A 44 6.16 15.77 -7.13
N TYR A 45 5.84 14.90 -6.16
CA TYR A 45 6.37 14.96 -4.79
C TYR A 45 6.40 13.55 -4.21
N SER A 46 7.50 13.19 -3.56
CA SER A 46 7.83 11.80 -3.19
C SER A 46 6.79 11.15 -2.25
N ARG A 47 6.13 11.97 -1.41
CA ARG A 47 5.02 11.49 -0.55
C ARG A 47 3.80 11.04 -1.37
N VAL A 48 3.52 11.67 -2.52
CA VAL A 48 2.41 11.29 -3.41
C VAL A 48 2.81 10.08 -4.25
N SER A 49 3.95 10.15 -4.93
CA SER A 49 4.50 9.04 -5.72
C SER A 49 6.02 9.14 -5.78
N ASN A 50 6.71 8.00 -5.80
CA ASN A 50 8.16 7.90 -5.90
C ASN A 50 8.52 6.71 -6.81
N PRO A 51 9.49 6.83 -7.74
CA PRO A 51 9.80 5.75 -8.69
C PRO A 51 10.08 4.40 -8.02
N ASN A 52 10.85 4.37 -6.93
CA ASN A 52 11.16 3.11 -6.26
C ASN A 52 9.93 2.51 -5.59
N ARG A 53 9.10 3.35 -4.96
CA ARG A 53 7.86 2.88 -4.31
C ARG A 53 6.85 2.38 -5.34
N SER A 54 6.67 3.10 -6.45
CA SER A 54 5.76 2.69 -7.53
C SER A 54 6.18 1.36 -8.17
N ASN A 55 7.48 1.10 -8.30
CA ASN A 55 7.98 -0.20 -8.76
C ASN A 55 7.63 -1.35 -7.79
N LEU A 56 7.77 -1.11 -6.48
CA LEU A 56 7.38 -2.07 -5.45
C LEU A 56 5.85 -2.32 -5.48
N GLU A 57 5.07 -1.24 -5.47
CA GLU A 57 3.60 -1.28 -5.51
C GLU A 57 3.11 -2.06 -6.73
N LYS A 58 3.66 -1.81 -7.93
CA LYS A 58 3.32 -2.58 -9.13
C LYS A 58 3.66 -4.07 -8.99
N THR A 59 4.84 -4.39 -8.45
CA THR A 59 5.29 -5.78 -8.30
C THR A 59 4.36 -6.54 -7.34
N ILE A 60 3.98 -5.93 -6.22
CA ILE A 60 3.06 -6.53 -5.25
C ILE A 60 1.67 -6.70 -5.86
N ALA A 61 1.15 -5.69 -6.57
CA ALA A 61 -0.15 -5.77 -7.23
C ALA A 61 -0.19 -6.96 -8.21
N ASP A 62 0.85 -7.13 -9.04
CA ASP A 62 0.91 -8.24 -9.99
C ASP A 62 1.02 -9.61 -9.33
N LEU A 63 1.79 -9.71 -8.23
CA LEU A 63 1.94 -10.96 -7.47
C LEU A 63 0.63 -11.40 -6.82
N GLU A 64 -0.15 -10.45 -6.30
CA GLU A 64 -1.45 -10.70 -5.65
C GLU A 64 -2.63 -10.73 -6.63
N HIS A 65 -2.37 -10.59 -7.94
CA HIS A 65 -3.40 -10.46 -8.97
C HIS A 65 -4.38 -9.30 -8.71
N GLY A 66 -3.91 -8.26 -8.02
CA GLY A 66 -4.66 -7.05 -7.71
C GLY A 66 -4.60 -6.01 -8.83
N VAL A 67 -5.46 -4.99 -8.72
CA VAL A 67 -5.45 -3.85 -9.65
C VAL A 67 -4.33 -2.86 -9.31
N GLU A 68 -4.07 -2.66 -8.01
CA GLU A 68 -3.08 -1.72 -7.49
C GLU A 68 -2.63 -2.17 -6.09
N ALA A 69 -1.51 -1.62 -5.60
CA ALA A 69 -1.06 -1.80 -4.23
C ALA A 69 -0.52 -0.48 -3.67
N CYS A 70 -0.53 -0.33 -2.34
CA CYS A 70 -0.01 0.83 -1.64
C CYS A 70 1.05 0.38 -0.63
N ALA A 71 2.25 0.97 -0.70
CA ALA A 71 3.32 0.66 0.24
C ALA A 71 3.33 1.68 1.40
N PHE A 72 3.39 1.15 2.63
CA PHE A 72 3.37 1.93 3.86
C PHE A 72 4.67 1.76 4.66
N SER A 73 4.89 2.65 5.63
CA SER A 73 6.05 2.57 6.53
C SER A 73 6.02 1.36 7.47
N SER A 74 4.85 0.75 7.69
CA SER A 74 4.68 -0.49 8.46
C SER A 74 3.36 -1.19 8.13
N GLY A 75 3.25 -2.47 8.48
CA GLY A 75 1.97 -3.19 8.41
C GLY A 75 0.88 -2.58 9.31
N ASN A 76 1.26 -2.00 10.46
CA ASN A 76 0.32 -1.28 11.32
C ASN A 76 -0.29 -0.06 10.63
N THR A 77 0.52 0.71 9.89
CA THR A 77 0.06 1.87 9.12
C THR A 77 -0.80 1.44 7.94
N ALA A 78 -0.47 0.32 7.29
CA ALA A 78 -1.31 -0.26 6.23
C ALA A 78 -2.71 -0.61 6.76
N GLY A 79 -2.82 -1.37 7.85
CA GLY A 79 -4.12 -1.69 8.47
C GLY A 79 -4.88 -0.46 8.95
N MET A 80 -4.20 0.47 9.63
CA MET A 80 -4.77 1.75 10.07
C MET A 80 -5.35 2.58 8.91
N SER A 81 -4.75 2.53 7.72
CA SER A 81 -5.25 3.25 6.55
C SER A 81 -6.59 2.72 6.06
N LEU A 82 -6.82 1.40 6.19
CA LEU A 82 -8.10 0.77 5.85
C LEU A 82 -9.19 1.19 6.81
N PHE A 83 -8.91 1.21 8.13
CA PHE A 83 -9.86 1.67 9.13
C PHE A 83 -10.23 3.15 8.92
N GLN A 84 -9.26 4.01 8.61
CA GLN A 84 -9.50 5.44 8.30
C GLN A 84 -10.31 5.66 7.02
N ALA A 85 -10.32 4.73 6.08
CA ALA A 85 -11.08 4.85 4.84
C ALA A 85 -12.59 4.59 5.05
N LEU A 86 -12.97 3.97 6.17
CA LEU A 86 -14.36 3.71 6.51
C LEU A 86 -15.05 4.98 7.03
N LYS A 87 -16.36 5.09 6.78
CA LYS A 87 -17.16 6.18 7.33
C LYS A 87 -17.37 5.96 8.83
N PRO A 88 -17.46 7.04 9.64
CA PRO A 88 -17.86 6.91 11.04
C PRO A 88 -19.18 6.14 11.19
N GLY A 89 -19.26 5.25 12.18
CA GLY A 89 -20.39 4.35 12.41
C GLY A 89 -20.41 3.12 11.49
N SER A 90 -19.38 2.88 10.66
CA SER A 90 -19.28 1.63 9.91
C SER A 90 -18.98 0.47 10.86
N HIS A 91 -19.57 -0.69 10.58
CA HIS A 91 -19.39 -1.92 11.37
C HIS A 91 -18.36 -2.85 10.73
N ILE A 92 -17.41 -3.34 11.53
CA ILE A 92 -16.38 -4.30 11.13
C ILE A 92 -16.63 -5.65 11.83
N ILE A 93 -16.71 -6.71 11.05
CA ILE A 93 -16.60 -8.08 11.57
C ILE A 93 -15.13 -8.48 11.50
N ALA A 94 -14.51 -8.77 12.65
CA ALA A 94 -13.12 -9.14 12.74
C ALA A 94 -12.96 -10.52 13.42
N PRO A 95 -11.90 -11.29 13.08
CA PRO A 95 -11.61 -12.51 13.81
C PRO A 95 -11.29 -12.21 15.29
N ASP A 96 -11.76 -13.07 16.19
CA ASP A 96 -11.45 -12.99 17.61
C ASP A 96 -9.97 -13.28 17.90
N ASP A 97 -9.38 -14.23 17.17
CA ASP A 97 -7.94 -14.49 17.07
C ASP A 97 -7.33 -13.80 15.84
N MET A 98 -6.69 -12.66 16.09
CA MET A 98 -6.04 -11.84 15.08
C MET A 98 -4.79 -11.17 15.64
N TYR A 99 -3.97 -10.58 14.77
CA TYR A 99 -2.82 -9.80 15.22
C TYR A 99 -3.24 -8.70 16.22
N TRP A 100 -2.67 -8.75 17.42
CA TRP A 100 -3.04 -7.86 18.54
C TRP A 100 -2.93 -6.37 18.21
N GLY A 101 -1.99 -5.97 17.36
CA GLY A 101 -1.82 -4.57 16.97
C GLY A 101 -3.08 -3.99 16.32
N PHE A 102 -3.73 -4.73 15.42
CA PHE A 102 -4.99 -4.29 14.78
C PHE A 102 -6.16 -4.29 15.76
N LYS A 103 -6.29 -5.34 16.57
CA LYS A 103 -7.32 -5.42 17.62
C LYS A 103 -7.22 -4.23 18.57
N LYS A 104 -6.01 -3.89 19.02
CA LYS A 104 -5.74 -2.72 19.85
C LYS A 104 -6.09 -1.42 19.14
N GLN A 105 -5.73 -1.25 17.86
CA GLN A 105 -6.09 -0.04 17.10
C GLN A 105 -7.61 0.17 17.06
N LEU A 106 -8.39 -0.88 16.78
CA LEU A 106 -9.85 -0.82 16.79
C LEU A 106 -10.39 -0.44 18.18
N MET A 107 -9.94 -1.15 19.21
CA MET A 107 -10.40 -0.96 20.60
C MET A 107 -9.93 0.34 21.26
N SER A 108 -8.92 1.03 20.71
CA SER A 108 -8.40 2.27 21.29
C SER A 108 -8.55 3.49 20.40
N ILE A 109 -8.05 3.44 19.17
CA ILE A 109 -8.01 4.61 18.28
C ILE A 109 -9.36 4.81 17.59
N PHE A 110 -10.05 3.72 17.24
CA PHE A 110 -11.32 3.77 16.52
C PHE A 110 -12.55 3.46 17.37
N ALA A 111 -12.39 3.23 18.68
CA ALA A 111 -13.49 2.81 19.57
C ALA A 111 -14.70 3.75 19.55
N GLU A 112 -14.48 5.04 19.29
CA GLU A 112 -15.54 6.06 19.24
C GLU A 112 -16.00 6.41 17.82
N THR A 113 -15.39 5.81 16.79
CA THR A 113 -15.68 6.14 15.39
C THR A 113 -16.13 4.96 14.55
N LEU A 114 -15.78 3.73 14.93
CA LEU A 114 -16.16 2.50 14.24
C LEU A 114 -16.80 1.53 15.24
N GLU A 115 -17.74 0.73 14.74
CA GLU A 115 -18.32 -0.38 15.49
C GLU A 115 -17.61 -1.66 15.09
N PHE A 116 -17.46 -2.62 16.01
CA PHE A 116 -16.80 -3.88 15.69
C PHE A 116 -17.25 -5.04 16.58
N ASP A 117 -17.43 -6.20 15.95
CA ASP A 117 -17.61 -7.49 16.59
C ASP A 117 -16.39 -8.38 16.32
N PHE A 118 -15.88 -9.00 17.38
CA PHE A 118 -14.80 -9.99 17.31
C PHE A 118 -15.40 -11.38 17.45
N ILE A 119 -15.36 -12.18 16.38
CA ILE A 119 -16.01 -13.50 16.32
C ILE A 119 -15.06 -14.60 15.86
N ASP A 120 -15.39 -15.85 16.19
CA ASP A 120 -14.71 -17.01 15.61
C ASP A 120 -15.11 -17.17 14.14
N LEU A 121 -14.24 -16.74 13.21
CA LEU A 121 -14.50 -16.86 11.77
C LEU A 121 -14.37 -18.29 11.24
N THR A 122 -14.03 -19.27 12.09
CA THR A 122 -14.02 -20.69 11.73
C THR A 122 -15.38 -21.36 11.94
N ASP A 123 -16.26 -20.76 12.74
CA ASP A 123 -17.63 -21.21 12.95
C ASP A 123 -18.60 -20.51 11.98
N LEU A 124 -19.03 -21.24 10.95
CA LEU A 124 -20.00 -20.76 9.96
C LEU A 124 -21.46 -20.84 10.44
N SER A 125 -21.72 -21.32 11.66
CA SER A 125 -23.07 -21.50 12.23
C SER A 125 -23.53 -20.38 13.16
N LEU A 126 -22.67 -19.39 13.43
CA LEU A 126 -22.96 -18.14 14.14
C LEU A 126 -24.10 -17.33 13.51
#